data_AF-A0A1B6FYJ3-F1
#
_entry.id   AF-A0A1B6FYJ3-F1
#
_cell.length_a   1.000
_cell.length_b   1.000
_cell.length_c   1.000
_cell.angle_alpha   90.00
_cell.angle_beta   90.00
_cell.angle_gamma   90.00
#
_symmetry.space_group_name_H-M   'P 1'
#
loop_
_entity.id
_entity.type
_entity.pdbx_description
1 polymer ?
#
loop_
_entity_poly.entity_id
_entity_poly.type
_entity_poly.pdbx_seq_one_letter_code
_entity_poly.pdbx_strand_id
1 'polypeptide(L)'
;MADPKYANLNGIAYDQPDIYETKDLPEADQNAEIFEEESDSIERLHISASTALSKFKGKTLDSSSVDFSDRLSRRIRTGYSARSGDWELAGEGEKETVVQKYQRLQCEMRELVDEVAELKEVAKDESSKQPCTALSRQVESLVKQLTELRLEEKLGSELVGSLTDPQGAQFKKLLSQLEQFQVSGQRERGGQGEGG
;
A
#
# COMPACT_ATOMS: atom_id res chain seq x y z
N MET A 1 59.95 -42.09 27.72
CA MET A 1 60.49 -43.35 28.29
C MET A 1 59.41 -44.39 28.14
N ALA A 2 59.71 -45.56 27.58
CA ALA A 2 58.71 -46.61 27.34
C ALA A 2 58.22 -47.21 28.66
N ASP A 3 56.91 -47.47 28.77
CA ASP A 3 56.31 -48.07 29.96
C ASP A 3 56.86 -49.51 30.15
N PRO A 4 57.42 -49.84 31.33
CA PRO A 4 58.06 -51.13 31.61
C PRO A 4 57.16 -52.34 31.39
N LYS A 5 55.82 -52.17 31.38
CA LYS A 5 54.89 -53.26 31.07
C LYS A 5 54.97 -53.74 29.62
N TYR A 6 55.38 -52.87 28.70
CA TYR A 6 55.34 -53.15 27.27
C TYR A 6 56.73 -53.32 26.65
N ALA A 7 57.80 -52.89 27.35
CA ALA A 7 59.18 -52.82 26.85
C ALA A 7 59.77 -54.09 26.22
N ASN A 8 59.29 -55.29 26.60
CA ASN A 8 59.82 -56.57 26.12
C ASN A 8 58.95 -57.25 25.06
N LEU A 9 57.89 -56.59 24.58
CA LEU A 9 56.98 -57.15 23.58
C LEU A 9 57.41 -56.75 22.17
N ASN A 10 57.55 -57.75 21.30
CA ASN A 10 57.85 -57.55 19.89
C ASN A 10 56.60 -57.04 19.16
N GLY A 11 56.77 -56.05 18.27
CA GLY A 11 55.68 -55.52 17.43
C GLY A 11 54.91 -54.32 18.01
N ILE A 12 55.36 -53.74 19.12
CA ILE A 12 54.80 -52.49 19.66
C ILE A 12 55.49 -51.29 19.01
N ALA A 13 54.70 -50.35 18.48
CA ALA A 13 55.19 -49.11 17.91
C ALA A 13 55.43 -48.08 19.03
N TYR A 14 56.69 -47.83 19.39
CA TYR A 14 57.06 -46.86 20.44
C TYR A 14 57.19 -45.42 19.92
N ASP A 15 57.35 -45.26 18.61
CA ASP A 15 57.62 -43.96 17.96
C ASP A 15 56.38 -43.40 17.25
N GLN A 16 55.20 -43.96 17.51
CA GLN A 16 53.95 -43.48 16.95
C GLN A 16 53.14 -42.73 18.01
N PRO A 17 52.43 -41.67 17.62
CA PRO A 17 51.52 -41.00 18.54
C PRO A 17 50.37 -41.95 18.89
N ASP A 18 50.00 -41.97 20.17
CA ASP A 18 48.87 -42.75 20.67
C ASP A 18 47.52 -42.23 20.11
N ILE A 19 47.46 -40.95 19.78
CA ILE A 19 46.26 -40.25 19.29
C ILE A 19 46.57 -39.55 17.98
N TYR A 20 45.77 -39.85 16.95
CA TYR A 20 45.79 -39.16 15.67
C TYR A 20 44.56 -38.26 15.61
N GLU A 21 44.72 -37.01 16.01
CA GLU A 21 43.69 -35.99 15.92
C GLU A 21 44.00 -34.97 14.83
N THR A 22 42.95 -34.39 14.25
CA THR A 22 43.08 -33.19 13.42
C THR A 22 43.43 -32.01 14.31
N LYS A 23 44.21 -31.05 13.81
CA LYS A 23 44.45 -29.80 14.54
C LYS A 23 43.11 -29.08 14.73
N ASP A 24 42.61 -29.01 15.95
CA ASP A 24 41.39 -28.29 16.27
C ASP A 24 41.56 -26.82 15.91
N LEU A 25 40.75 -26.36 14.95
CA LEU A 25 40.61 -24.94 14.67
C LEU A 25 39.77 -24.31 15.79
N PRO A 26 40.14 -23.12 16.29
CA PRO A 26 39.33 -22.43 17.28
C PRO A 26 37.91 -22.20 16.73
N GLU A 27 36.90 -22.31 17.59
CA GLU A 27 35.47 -22.18 17.20
C GLU A 27 35.17 -20.87 16.44
N ALA A 28 35.95 -19.81 16.68
CA ALA A 28 35.86 -18.55 15.96
C ALA A 28 36.17 -18.66 14.45
N ASP A 29 37.04 -19.61 14.05
CA ASP A 29 37.42 -19.85 12.65
C ASP A 29 36.49 -20.88 11.97
N GLN A 30 35.57 -21.51 12.71
CA GLN A 30 34.54 -22.41 12.16
C GLN A 30 33.33 -21.66 11.62
N ASN A 31 33.19 -20.38 11.99
CA ASN A 31 32.18 -19.49 11.45
C ASN A 31 32.64 -19.02 10.06
N ALA A 32 32.67 -19.95 9.11
CA ALA A 32 32.73 -19.58 7.71
C ALA A 32 31.46 -18.78 7.45
N GLU A 33 31.59 -17.45 7.35
CA GLU A 33 30.53 -16.60 6.82
C GLU A 33 30.08 -17.26 5.52
N ILE A 34 28.90 -17.87 5.53
CA ILE A 34 28.28 -18.43 4.34
C ILE A 34 27.93 -17.20 3.51
N PHE A 35 28.91 -16.71 2.76
CA PHE A 35 28.67 -15.77 1.70
C PHE A 35 27.82 -16.53 0.70
N GLU A 36 26.52 -16.27 0.71
CA GLU A 36 25.65 -16.70 -0.38
C GLU A 36 26.30 -16.20 -1.68
N GLU A 37 26.77 -17.12 -2.51
CA GLU A 37 27.39 -16.84 -3.81
C GLU A 37 26.53 -15.82 -4.57
N GLU A 38 27.14 -14.67 -4.90
CA GLU A 38 26.52 -13.69 -5.79
C GLU A 38 26.37 -14.35 -7.16
N SER A 39 25.16 -14.85 -7.41
CA SER A 39 24.80 -15.47 -8.68
C SER A 39 24.35 -14.39 -9.66
N ASP A 40 24.96 -14.33 -10.84
CA ASP A 40 24.55 -13.41 -11.93
C ASP A 40 23.09 -13.61 -12.39
N SER A 41 22.47 -14.75 -12.04
CA SER A 41 21.08 -15.07 -12.34
C SER A 41 20.07 -14.59 -11.29
N ILE A 42 20.53 -14.02 -10.17
CA ILE A 42 19.67 -13.60 -9.05
C ILE A 42 19.88 -12.11 -8.77
N GLU A 43 18.84 -11.31 -8.99
CA GLU A 43 18.85 -9.89 -8.62
C GLU A 43 18.57 -9.71 -7.12
N ARG A 44 19.53 -9.12 -6.40
CA ARG A 44 19.36 -8.74 -4.99
C ARG A 44 18.85 -7.31 -4.88
N LEU A 45 17.59 -7.15 -4.47
CA LEU A 45 16.99 -5.84 -4.26
C LEU A 45 17.19 -5.37 -2.82
N HIS A 46 17.78 -4.17 -2.66
CA HIS A 46 17.86 -3.53 -1.35
C HIS A 46 16.49 -3.00 -0.91
N ILE A 47 15.93 -3.61 0.13
CA ILE A 47 14.66 -3.20 0.74
C ILE A 47 14.95 -2.23 1.88
N SER A 48 14.41 -1.02 1.79
CA SER A 48 14.42 -0.05 2.89
C SER A 48 13.04 0.07 3.51
N ALA A 49 12.96 -0.15 4.82
CA ALA A 49 11.71 -0.08 5.57
C ALA A 49 11.08 1.33 5.53
N SER A 50 11.91 2.39 5.55
CA SER A 50 11.42 3.77 5.54
C SER A 50 10.81 4.15 4.18
N THR A 51 11.40 3.69 3.09
CA THR A 51 10.87 3.93 1.73
C THR A 51 9.62 3.09 1.48
N ALA A 52 9.59 1.84 1.94
CA ALA A 52 8.42 0.98 1.87
C ALA A 52 7.23 1.58 2.65
N LEU A 53 7.44 2.00 3.91
CA LEU A 53 6.41 2.65 4.72
C LEU A 53 5.82 3.87 3.99
N SER A 54 6.67 4.73 3.45
CA SER A 54 6.23 5.93 2.72
C SER A 54 5.39 5.59 1.48
N LYS A 55 5.71 4.48 0.78
CA LYS A 55 4.96 4.02 -0.41
C LYS A 55 3.58 3.45 -0.10
N PHE A 56 3.37 2.92 1.10
CA PHE A 56 2.11 2.32 1.53
C PHE A 56 1.33 3.18 2.53
N LYS A 57 1.91 4.28 3.00
CA LYS A 57 1.23 5.24 3.87
C LYS A 57 -0.01 5.81 3.17
N GLY A 58 -1.15 5.74 3.85
CA GLY A 58 -2.44 6.19 3.32
C GLY A 58 -3.18 5.16 2.47
N LYS A 59 -2.58 4.00 2.16
CA LYS A 59 -3.28 2.87 1.52
C LYS A 59 -3.90 2.00 2.61
N THR A 60 -5.20 1.77 2.54
CA THR A 60 -5.96 0.95 3.49
C THR A 60 -6.55 -0.27 2.78
N LEU A 61 -6.80 -1.33 3.54
CA LEU A 61 -7.40 -2.58 3.04
C LEU A 61 -8.65 -2.87 3.84
N ASP A 62 -9.72 -3.25 3.15
CA ASP A 62 -10.94 -3.74 3.80
C ASP A 62 -10.84 -5.26 4.03
N SER A 63 -11.21 -5.69 5.23
CA SER A 63 -11.21 -7.08 5.68
C SER A 63 -12.62 -7.65 5.91
N SER A 64 -13.67 -6.82 5.79
CA SER A 64 -15.04 -7.17 6.15
C SER A 64 -15.63 -8.36 5.38
N SER A 65 -15.26 -8.52 4.10
CA SER A 65 -15.81 -9.53 3.19
C SER A 65 -14.80 -10.60 2.76
N VAL A 66 -13.73 -10.81 3.53
CA VAL A 66 -12.62 -11.70 3.15
C VAL A 66 -12.90 -13.14 3.60
N ASP A 67 -12.83 -14.09 2.66
CA ASP A 67 -13.02 -15.52 2.93
C ASP A 67 -12.00 -16.36 2.14
N PHE A 68 -11.05 -16.96 2.86
CA PHE A 68 -10.01 -17.85 2.30
C PHE A 68 -10.35 -19.34 2.41
N SER A 69 -11.56 -19.69 2.87
CA SER A 69 -11.94 -21.10 2.99
C SER A 69 -12.19 -21.73 1.61
N ASP A 70 -11.96 -23.04 1.49
CA ASP A 70 -12.17 -23.81 0.26
C ASP A 70 -13.64 -24.20 0.01
N ARG A 71 -14.61 -23.57 0.67
CA ARG A 71 -16.03 -23.93 0.46
C ARG A 71 -16.49 -23.55 -0.96
N LEU A 72 -17.14 -24.45 -1.69
CA LEU A 72 -17.71 -24.09 -2.98
C LEU A 72 -18.85 -23.06 -2.80
N SER A 73 -18.69 -21.88 -3.40
CA SER A 73 -19.60 -20.74 -3.30
C SER A 73 -20.02 -20.29 -4.70
N ARG A 74 -21.23 -19.71 -4.82
CA ARG A 74 -21.74 -19.17 -6.10
C ARG A 74 -21.04 -17.87 -6.52
N ARG A 75 -20.43 -17.13 -5.58
CA ARG A 75 -19.65 -15.92 -5.85
C ARG A 75 -18.16 -16.24 -5.80
N ILE A 76 -17.38 -15.64 -6.71
CA ILE A 76 -15.92 -15.73 -6.68
C ILE A 76 -15.46 -15.13 -5.35
N ARG A 77 -14.72 -15.91 -4.56
CA ARG A 77 -14.11 -15.42 -3.34
C ARG A 77 -12.89 -14.59 -3.71
N THR A 78 -12.96 -13.30 -3.41
CA THR A 78 -11.83 -12.39 -3.54
C THR A 78 -11.25 -12.18 -2.15
N GLY A 79 -9.92 -12.11 -2.04
CA GLY A 79 -9.24 -11.81 -0.78
C GLY A 79 -9.46 -10.36 -0.34
N TYR A 80 -8.45 -9.73 0.26
CA TYR A 80 -8.54 -8.31 0.65
C TYR A 80 -8.96 -7.44 -0.53
N SER A 81 -10.02 -6.66 -0.33
CA SER A 81 -10.44 -5.68 -1.31
C SER A 81 -9.61 -4.42 -1.10
N ALA A 82 -8.64 -4.20 -2.00
CA ALA A 82 -8.01 -2.90 -2.13
C ALA A 82 -9.00 -2.00 -2.88
N ARG A 83 -9.90 -1.33 -2.16
CA ARG A 83 -10.75 -0.27 -2.71
C ARG A 83 -9.97 0.99 -3.14
N SER A 84 -8.64 0.90 -3.32
CA SER A 84 -7.87 1.88 -4.09
C SER A 84 -8.09 1.63 -5.59
N GLY A 85 -9.22 2.10 -6.11
CA GLY A 85 -9.42 2.41 -7.52
C GLY A 85 -9.66 3.91 -7.69
N ASP A 86 -10.02 4.36 -8.90
CA ASP A 86 -10.24 5.76 -9.32
C ASP A 86 -11.18 6.61 -8.41
N TRP A 87 -11.80 5.99 -7.42
CA TRP A 87 -12.69 6.56 -6.42
C TRP A 87 -12.13 6.28 -5.02
N GLU A 88 -11.30 7.17 -4.50
CA GLU A 88 -10.83 7.09 -3.11
C GLU A 88 -11.98 7.40 -2.15
N LEU A 89 -12.39 6.43 -1.34
CA LEU A 89 -13.37 6.62 -0.26
C LEU A 89 -12.63 6.77 1.07
N ALA A 90 -13.10 7.65 1.95
CA ALA A 90 -12.54 7.78 3.29
C ALA A 90 -12.73 6.47 4.08
N GLY A 91 -11.76 6.12 4.92
CA GLY A 91 -11.88 4.98 5.82
C GLY A 91 -12.97 5.18 6.87
N GLU A 92 -13.48 4.09 7.44
CA GLU A 92 -14.48 4.15 8.50
C GLU A 92 -13.93 4.90 9.73
N GLY A 93 -14.58 6.01 10.09
CA GLY A 93 -14.16 6.88 11.20
C GLY A 93 -13.29 8.09 10.81
N GLU A 94 -12.88 8.21 9.55
CA GLU A 94 -12.15 9.39 9.05
C GLU A 94 -13.10 10.49 8.55
N LYS A 95 -12.65 11.75 8.56
CA LYS A 95 -13.44 12.87 8.02
C LYS A 95 -13.34 12.89 6.49
N GLU A 96 -14.48 12.67 5.84
CA GLU A 96 -14.61 12.75 4.38
C GLU A 96 -14.27 14.14 3.83
N THR A 97 -13.50 14.19 2.74
CA THR A 97 -13.43 15.40 1.89
C THR A 97 -14.69 15.55 1.05
N VAL A 98 -14.95 16.75 0.52
CA VAL A 98 -16.13 17.01 -0.32
C VAL A 98 -16.14 16.13 -1.57
N VAL A 99 -14.97 15.88 -2.15
CA VAL A 99 -14.81 15.00 -3.31
C VAL A 99 -15.11 13.56 -2.90
N GLN A 100 -14.51 13.05 -1.82
CA GLN A 100 -14.77 11.69 -1.33
C GLN A 100 -16.26 11.47 -1.02
N LYS A 101 -16.92 12.47 -0.42
CA LYS A 101 -18.36 12.42 -0.14
C LYS A 101 -19.20 12.32 -1.41
N TYR A 102 -18.85 13.08 -2.44
CA TYR A 102 -19.51 13.00 -3.74
C TYR A 102 -19.35 11.62 -4.38
N GLN A 103 -18.14 11.05 -4.31
CA GLN A 103 -17.84 9.72 -4.83
C GLN A 103 -18.62 8.63 -4.06
N ARG A 104 -18.67 8.73 -2.72
CA ARG A 104 -19.49 7.83 -1.88
C ARG A 104 -20.96 7.89 -2.28
N LEU A 105 -21.52 9.08 -2.42
CA LEU A 105 -22.90 9.26 -2.83
C LEU A 105 -23.17 8.66 -4.21
N GLN A 106 -22.22 8.70 -5.15
CA GLN A 106 -22.37 8.06 -6.46
C GLN A 106 -22.41 6.54 -6.34
N CYS A 107 -21.59 5.95 -5.47
CA CYS A 107 -21.60 4.52 -5.18
C CYS A 107 -22.91 4.11 -4.51
N GLU A 108 -23.30 4.77 -3.41
CA GLU A 108 -24.52 4.47 -2.66
C GLU A 108 -25.78 4.63 -3.51
N MET A 109 -25.84 5.64 -4.38
CA MET A 109 -26.96 5.80 -5.31
C MET A 109 -27.05 4.67 -6.33
N ARG A 110 -25.91 4.12 -6.78
CA ARG A 110 -25.89 2.99 -7.70
C ARG A 110 -26.33 1.70 -7.00
N GLU A 111 -25.83 1.47 -5.79
CA GLU A 111 -26.27 0.35 -4.93
C GLU A 111 -27.79 0.44 -4.68
N LEU A 112 -28.32 1.64 -4.39
CA LEU A 112 -29.75 1.85 -4.22
C LEU A 112 -30.56 1.56 -5.50
N VAL A 113 -30.03 1.88 -6.69
CA VAL A 113 -30.67 1.49 -7.96
C VAL A 113 -30.77 -0.03 -8.09
N ASP A 114 -29.68 -0.73 -7.77
CA ASP A 114 -29.63 -2.20 -7.86
C ASP A 114 -30.60 -2.84 -6.85
N GLU A 115 -30.63 -2.36 -5.60
CA GLU A 115 -31.56 -2.84 -4.57
C GLU A 115 -33.03 -2.60 -4.94
N VAL A 116 -33.36 -1.42 -5.50
CA VAL A 116 -34.71 -1.11 -5.97
C VAL A 116 -35.10 -1.99 -7.17
N ALA A 117 -34.14 -2.32 -8.04
CA ALA A 117 -34.36 -3.26 -9.14
C ALA A 117 -34.63 -4.68 -8.63
N GLU A 118 -33.88 -5.15 -7.63
CA GLU A 118 -34.12 -6.45 -6.98
C GLU A 118 -35.49 -6.49 -6.28
N LEU A 119 -35.86 -5.44 -5.54
CA LEU A 119 -37.17 -5.33 -4.90
C LEU A 119 -38.33 -5.34 -5.90
N LYS A 120 -38.14 -4.74 -7.08
CA LYS A 120 -39.12 -4.76 -8.17
C LYS A 120 -39.34 -6.17 -8.72
N GLU A 121 -38.29 -6.99 -8.80
CA GLU A 121 -38.38 -8.39 -9.25
C GLU A 121 -39.04 -9.31 -8.20
N VAL A 122 -38.87 -9.00 -6.91
CA VAL A 122 -39.50 -9.73 -5.79
C VAL A 122 -40.98 -9.36 -5.62
N ALA A 123 -41.35 -8.10 -5.85
CA ALA A 123 -42.71 -7.55 -5.67
C ALA A 123 -43.70 -7.95 -6.79
N LYS A 124 -43.67 -9.20 -7.28
CA LYS A 124 -44.49 -9.71 -8.40
C LYS A 124 -46.01 -9.68 -8.18
N ASP A 125 -46.49 -9.39 -6.96
CA ASP A 125 -47.91 -9.16 -6.67
C ASP A 125 -48.37 -7.78 -7.18
N GLU A 126 -49.49 -7.75 -7.92
CA GLU A 126 -49.99 -6.55 -8.64
C GLU A 126 -50.22 -5.31 -7.75
N SER A 127 -50.45 -5.51 -6.45
CA SER A 127 -50.77 -4.40 -5.53
C SER A 127 -49.55 -3.55 -5.12
N SER A 128 -48.32 -4.07 -5.25
CA SER A 128 -47.07 -3.40 -4.83
C SER A 128 -46.19 -2.90 -5.99
N LYS A 129 -46.58 -3.11 -7.26
CA LYS A 129 -45.78 -2.71 -8.44
C LYS A 129 -45.73 -1.19 -8.67
N GLN A 130 -46.84 -0.50 -8.41
CA GLN A 130 -46.96 0.97 -8.56
C GLN A 130 -45.95 1.75 -7.68
N PRO A 131 -45.81 1.49 -6.37
CA PRO A 131 -44.83 2.20 -5.54
C PRO A 131 -43.37 1.88 -5.91
N CYS A 132 -43.03 0.63 -6.22
CA CYS A 132 -41.66 0.25 -6.62
C CYS A 132 -41.23 0.92 -7.93
N THR A 133 -42.13 1.04 -8.91
CA THR A 133 -41.82 1.73 -10.17
C THR A 133 -41.70 3.24 -10.01
N ALA A 134 -42.48 3.85 -9.10
CA ALA A 134 -42.34 5.26 -8.76
C ALA A 134 -40.99 5.55 -8.06
N LEU A 135 -40.60 4.69 -7.12
CA LEU A 135 -39.30 4.78 -6.43
C LEU A 135 -38.12 4.62 -7.41
N SER A 136 -38.15 3.64 -8.31
CA SER A 136 -37.13 3.46 -9.35
C SER A 136 -36.91 4.73 -10.17
N ARG A 137 -37.99 5.40 -10.61
CA ARG A 137 -37.90 6.65 -11.36
C ARG A 137 -37.31 7.80 -10.54
N GLN A 138 -37.64 7.88 -9.25
CA GLN A 138 -37.08 8.89 -8.35
C GLN A 138 -35.58 8.67 -8.15
N VAL A 139 -35.15 7.44 -7.89
CA VAL A 139 -33.72 7.11 -7.73
C VAL A 139 -32.97 7.41 -9.02
N GLU A 140 -33.47 7.00 -10.19
CA GLU A 140 -32.87 7.33 -11.49
C GLU A 140 -32.74 8.85 -11.73
N SER A 141 -33.74 9.64 -11.31
CA SER A 141 -33.67 11.10 -11.40
C SER A 141 -32.59 11.67 -10.48
N LEU A 142 -32.44 11.14 -9.27
CA LEU A 142 -31.40 11.56 -8.33
C LEU A 142 -30.00 11.20 -8.83
N VAL A 143 -29.82 10.02 -9.46
CA VAL A 143 -28.56 9.65 -10.11
C VAL A 143 -28.19 10.67 -11.17
N LYS A 144 -29.14 11.05 -12.04
CA LYS A 144 -28.90 12.05 -13.09
C LYS A 144 -28.46 13.39 -12.50
N GLN A 145 -29.18 13.88 -11.49
CA GLN A 145 -28.81 15.12 -10.81
C GLN A 145 -27.41 15.04 -10.20
N LEU A 146 -27.07 13.93 -9.54
CA LEU A 146 -25.75 13.73 -8.97
C LEU A 146 -24.64 13.69 -10.03
N THR A 147 -24.88 13.05 -11.18
CA THR A 147 -23.92 13.04 -12.29
C THR A 147 -23.76 14.40 -12.97
N GLU A 148 -24.80 15.24 -12.97
CA GLU A 148 -24.79 16.58 -13.56
C GLU A 148 -24.01 17.61 -12.72
N LEU A 149 -23.83 17.35 -11.42
CA LEU A 149 -23.05 18.21 -10.55
C LEU A 149 -21.57 18.31 -10.95
N ARG A 150 -21.03 17.36 -11.74
CA ARG A 150 -19.68 17.32 -12.35
C ARG A 150 -18.68 18.25 -11.65
N LEU A 151 -18.26 17.88 -10.44
CA LEU A 151 -17.50 18.76 -9.56
C LEU A 151 -16.25 19.35 -10.24
N GLU A 152 -15.56 18.56 -11.06
CA GLU A 152 -14.37 19.02 -11.80
C GLU A 152 -14.70 20.08 -12.86
N GLU A 153 -15.83 19.96 -13.56
CA GLU A 153 -16.26 20.92 -14.58
C GLU A 153 -16.74 22.24 -13.95
N LYS A 154 -17.37 22.18 -12.78
CA LYS A 154 -17.94 23.35 -12.10
C LYS A 154 -16.96 24.09 -11.19
N LEU A 155 -16.08 23.37 -10.50
CA LEU A 155 -15.12 23.94 -9.55
C LEU A 155 -13.72 24.13 -10.16
N GLY A 156 -13.41 23.46 -11.28
CA GLY A 156 -12.09 23.47 -11.90
C GLY A 156 -11.11 22.50 -11.25
N SER A 157 -10.19 21.96 -12.05
CA SER A 157 -9.23 20.92 -11.62
C SER A 157 -8.28 21.39 -10.52
N GLU A 158 -7.93 22.68 -10.47
CA GLU A 158 -7.06 23.25 -9.45
C GLU A 158 -7.73 23.23 -8.06
N LEU A 159 -8.99 23.67 -7.97
CA LEU A 159 -9.73 23.68 -6.72
C LEU A 159 -10.06 22.24 -6.28
N VAL A 160 -10.43 21.36 -7.21
CA VAL A 160 -10.64 19.93 -6.92
C VAL A 160 -9.36 19.28 -6.40
N GLY A 161 -8.20 19.56 -7.01
CA GLY A 161 -6.90 19.08 -6.52
C GLY A 161 -6.55 19.59 -5.12
N SER A 162 -7.02 20.77 -4.74
CA SER A 162 -6.87 21.29 -3.37
C SER A 162 -7.85 20.66 -2.37
N LEU A 163 -9.03 20.23 -2.84
CA LEU A 163 -10.05 19.58 -2.01
C LEU A 163 -9.73 18.10 -1.77
N THR A 164 -9.04 17.44 -2.69
CA THR A 164 -8.57 16.05 -2.52
C THR A 164 -7.36 15.99 -1.58
N ASP A 165 -6.41 16.93 -1.70
CA ASP A 165 -5.24 17.02 -0.82
C ASP A 165 -5.03 18.45 -0.30
N PRO A 166 -5.74 18.85 0.77
CA PRO A 166 -5.61 20.19 1.35
C PRO A 166 -4.22 20.45 1.94
N GLN A 167 -3.51 19.41 2.42
CA GLN A 167 -2.17 19.57 2.99
C GLN A 167 -1.10 19.73 1.89
N GLY A 168 -1.16 18.94 0.83
CA GLY A 168 -0.27 19.08 -0.32
C GLY A 168 -0.47 20.39 -1.07
N ALA A 169 -1.70 20.89 -1.16
CA ALA A 169 -1.98 22.21 -1.72
C ALA A 169 -1.31 23.33 -0.91
N GLN A 170 -1.39 23.27 0.43
CA GLN A 170 -0.71 24.22 1.31
C GLN A 170 0.82 24.13 1.17
N PHE A 171 1.37 22.91 1.07
CA PHE A 171 2.81 22.71 0.90
C PHE A 171 3.33 23.28 -0.42
N LYS A 172 2.65 23.04 -1.54
CA LYS A 172 2.98 23.64 -2.85
C LYS A 172 2.92 25.16 -2.82
N LYS A 173 1.90 25.72 -2.14
CA LYS A 173 1.78 27.17 -1.96
C LYS A 173 2.96 27.75 -1.18
N LEU A 174 3.40 27.07 -0.11
CA LEU A 174 4.55 27.48 0.67
C LEU A 174 5.85 27.43 -0.16
N LEU A 175 6.07 26.37 -0.94
CA LEU A 175 7.22 26.27 -1.85
C LEU A 175 7.23 27.40 -2.88
N SER A 176 6.09 27.69 -3.51
CA SER A 176 5.98 28.79 -4.47
C SER A 176 6.29 30.15 -3.83
N GLN A 177 5.83 30.38 -2.59
CA GLN A 177 6.19 31.58 -1.84
C GLN A 177 7.70 31.65 -1.60
N LEU A 178 8.33 30.56 -1.17
CA LEU A 178 9.79 30.52 -0.95
C LEU A 178 10.57 30.80 -2.23
N GLU A 179 10.16 30.25 -3.37
CA GLU A 179 10.76 30.53 -4.68
C GLU A 179 10.61 32.00 -5.08
N GLN A 180 9.44 32.61 -4.86
CA GLN A 180 9.23 34.04 -5.10
C GLN A 180 10.12 34.93 -4.21
N PHE A 181 10.32 34.53 -2.95
CA PHE A 181 11.25 35.20 -2.04
C PHE A 181 12.72 35.05 -2.48
N GLN A 182 13.11 33.89 -3.04
CA GLN A 182 14.45 33.71 -3.61
C GLN A 182 14.68 34.61 -4.84
N VAL A 183 13.71 34.67 -5.76
CA VAL A 183 13.82 35.48 -6.98
C VAL A 183 13.80 36.98 -6.68
N SER A 184 12.98 37.43 -5.73
CA SER A 184 12.97 38.83 -5.28
C SER A 184 14.26 39.22 -4.56
N GLY A 185 14.78 38.35 -3.68
CA GLY A 185 16.07 38.58 -3.02
C GLY A 185 17.27 38.60 -3.97
N GLN A 186 17.21 37.89 -5.11
CA GLN A 186 18.22 37.97 -6.17
C GLN A 186 18.14 39.27 -6.98
N ARG A 187 16.93 39.78 -7.26
CA ARG A 187 16.74 41.07 -7.93
C ARG A 187 17.25 42.26 -7.10
N GLU A 188 17.08 42.23 -5.78
CA GLU A 188 17.60 43.29 -4.91
C GLU A 188 19.13 43.29 -4.81
N ARG A 189 19.78 42.12 -4.88
CA ARG A 189 21.25 42.01 -4.90
C ARG A 189 21.89 42.42 -6.24
N GLY A 190 21.15 42.30 -7.35
CA GLY A 190 21.63 42.72 -8.68
C GLY A 190 21.55 44.23 -8.96
N GLY A 191 20.81 45.00 -8.14
CA GLY A 191 20.60 46.43 -8.35
C GLY A 191 21.58 47.37 -7.63
N GLN A 192 22.48 46.87 -6.79
CA GLN A 192 23.46 47.68 -6.05
C GLN A 192 24.85 47.76 -6.73
N GLY A 193 24.95 47.34 -7.99
CA GLY A 193 26.22 47.19 -8.72
C GLY A 193 26.46 48.12 -9.90
N GLU A 194 25.76 49.25 -10.04
CA GLU A 194 26.11 50.30 -11.01
C GLU A 194 26.07 51.67 -10.35
N GLY A 195 27.25 52.18 -10.00
CA GLY A 195 27.42 53.47 -9.34
C GLY A 195 28.84 53.64 -8.78
N GLY A 196 29.84 53.49 -9.64
CA GLY A 196 31.24 53.84 -9.39
C GLY A 196 31.77 54.67 -10.54
#